data_AF-A0A1S3XU15-F1
#
_entry.id   AF-A0A1S3XU15-F1
#
_cell.length_a   1.000
_cell.length_b   1.000
_cell.length_c   1.000
_cell.angle_alpha   90.00
_cell.angle_beta   90.00
_cell.angle_gamma   90.00
#
_symmetry.space_group_name_H-M   'P 1'
#
loop_
_entity.id
_entity.type
_entity.pdbx_description
1 polymer ?
#
loop_
_entity_poly.entity_id
_entity_poly.type
_entity_poly.pdbx_seq_one_letter_code
_entity_poly.pdbx_strand_id
1 'polypeptide(L)'
;MTECAVRLASSSCTLSANLHISSTRFSLLRRSLPLTSASIIGSPLLSLGQIPIPSGNVYAINDALSVEGATDDYETCLKYLVKSKIVDISEATGFPKFDVMLLGMGPGGHVASLFPGHPLVHEKEKWVTFIKESPKPPPERITFTFPVINTSANIALVVAGAGKVDVVHKSLGDSESSNLLPVQIVSPEGELVWFLDKAAASYL
;
A
#
# COMPACT_ATOMS: atom_id res chain seq x y z
N MET A 1 1.35 -7.43 7.01
CA MET A 1 1.28 -6.04 6.53
C MET A 1 0.27 -6.01 5.42
N THR A 2 -0.52 -4.95 5.40
CA THR A 2 -1.66 -4.77 4.52
C THR A 2 -1.36 -3.51 3.72
N GLU A 3 -1.52 -3.58 2.41
CA GLU A 3 -1.49 -2.42 1.53
C GLU A 3 -2.94 -2.01 1.24
N CYS A 4 -3.22 -0.71 1.32
CA CYS A 4 -4.52 -0.19 0.91
C CYS A 4 -4.29 1.11 0.15
N ALA A 5 -4.60 1.10 -1.14
CA ALA A 5 -4.67 2.31 -1.95
C ALA A 5 -6.11 2.80 -1.99
N VAL A 6 -6.30 4.10 -1.81
CA VAL A 6 -7.61 4.75 -1.78
C VAL A 6 -7.63 5.85 -2.82
N ARG A 7 -8.70 5.85 -3.61
CA ARG A 7 -9.04 6.93 -4.53
C ARG A 7 -10.32 7.59 -4.01
N LEU A 8 -10.27 8.88 -3.73
CA LEU A 8 -11.45 9.67 -3.42
C LEU A 8 -12.01 10.15 -4.76
N ALA A 9 -13.26 9.83 -5.13
CA ALA A 9 -13.79 10.39 -6.38
C ALA A 9 -13.82 11.91 -6.29
N SER A 10 -13.19 12.55 -7.27
CA SER A 10 -13.01 13.99 -7.29
C SER A 10 -14.29 14.73 -7.67
N SER A 11 -14.53 15.84 -6.98
CA SER A 11 -14.61 17.14 -7.65
C SER A 11 -14.34 18.20 -6.59
N SER A 12 -13.34 19.04 -6.82
CA SER A 12 -13.23 20.38 -6.23
C SER A 12 -13.61 20.49 -4.75
N CYS A 13 -12.91 19.79 -3.86
CA CYS A 13 -13.12 19.98 -2.43
C CYS A 13 -11.77 20.04 -1.73
N THR A 14 -11.48 21.22 -1.20
CA THR A 14 -10.68 21.38 0.02
C THR A 14 -10.94 20.22 0.98
N LEU A 15 -9.92 19.76 1.72
CA LEU A 15 -10.07 18.84 2.84
C LEU A 15 -11.05 19.46 3.87
N SER A 16 -12.34 19.29 3.61
CA SER A 16 -13.44 19.52 4.54
C SER A 16 -13.74 18.17 5.16
N ALA A 17 -14.01 18.17 6.47
CA ALA A 17 -14.00 17.03 7.37
C ALA A 17 -15.03 15.90 7.10
N ASN A 18 -15.62 15.82 5.90
CA ASN A 18 -16.68 14.88 5.56
C ASN A 18 -16.33 14.06 4.30
N LEU A 19 -15.79 12.86 4.51
CA LEU A 19 -15.59 11.84 3.48
C LEU A 19 -16.97 11.38 2.95
N HIS A 20 -17.26 11.66 1.67
CA HIS A 20 -18.45 11.11 1.02
C HIS A 20 -18.17 9.67 0.59
N ILE A 21 -18.59 8.71 1.42
CA ILE A 21 -18.33 7.28 1.27
C ILE A 21 -18.86 6.72 -0.06
N SER A 22 -19.99 7.23 -0.56
CA SER A 22 -20.60 6.78 -1.83
C SER A 22 -19.72 7.03 -3.05
N SER A 23 -18.87 8.05 -3.00
CA SER A 23 -17.99 8.44 -4.09
C SER A 23 -16.56 7.88 -3.89
N THR A 24 -16.20 7.44 -2.68
CA THR A 24 -14.87 6.88 -2.40
C THR A 24 -14.69 5.48 -2.99
N ARG A 25 -13.56 5.25 -3.66
CA ARG A 25 -13.14 3.98 -4.25
C ARG A 25 -11.91 3.44 -3.51
N PHE A 26 -11.90 2.14 -3.23
CA PHE A 26 -10.84 1.46 -2.51
C PHE A 26 -10.22 0.39 -3.39
N SER A 27 -8.90 0.48 -3.57
CA SER A 27 -8.06 -0.54 -4.19
C SER A 27 -7.29 -1.23 -3.06
N LEU A 28 -7.79 -2.38 -2.65
CA LEU A 28 -7.26 -3.11 -1.50
C LEU A 28 -6.41 -4.28 -1.98
N LEU A 29 -5.09 -4.16 -1.88
CA LEU A 29 -4.23 -5.34 -1.80
C LEU A 29 -4.28 -5.89 -0.37
N ARG A 30 -5.39 -6.52 -0.04
CA ARG A 30 -5.50 -7.32 1.19
C ARG A 30 -4.94 -8.71 0.94
N ARG A 31 -4.19 -9.22 1.91
CA ARG A 31 -3.90 -10.64 2.07
C ARG A 31 -5.21 -11.37 2.36
N SER A 32 -5.64 -12.25 1.47
CA SER A 32 -6.60 -13.31 1.77
C SER A 32 -5.84 -14.45 2.46
N LEU A 33 -6.00 -14.55 3.78
CA LEU A 33 -6.02 -15.88 4.40
C LEU A 33 -7.49 -16.31 4.38
N PRO A 34 -7.80 -17.61 4.25
CA PRO A 34 -9.17 -18.08 4.26
C PRO A 34 -9.89 -17.54 5.50
N LEU A 35 -11.14 -17.10 5.31
CA LEU A 35 -12.04 -16.51 6.32
C LEU A 35 -12.29 -17.41 7.55
N THR A 36 -11.69 -18.61 7.59
CA THR A 36 -11.83 -19.60 8.66
C THR A 36 -10.61 -19.69 9.60
N SER A 37 -9.52 -18.94 9.37
CA SER A 37 -8.35 -19.00 10.26
C SER A 37 -8.46 -17.98 11.41
N ALA A 38 -8.64 -18.50 12.62
CA ALA A 38 -8.84 -17.77 13.88
C ALA A 38 -7.64 -16.93 14.37
N SER A 39 -6.60 -16.70 13.56
CA SER A 39 -5.40 -15.95 13.92
C SER A 39 -5.41 -14.47 13.49
N ILE A 40 -6.51 -13.98 12.89
CA ILE A 40 -6.68 -12.57 12.47
C ILE A 40 -7.90 -11.91 13.13
N ILE A 41 -8.30 -12.38 14.32
CA ILE A 41 -9.36 -11.73 15.10
C ILE A 41 -8.79 -10.53 15.93
N GLY A 42 -7.48 -10.31 15.91
CA GLY A 42 -6.81 -9.32 16.77
C GLY A 42 -6.28 -8.04 16.10
N SER A 43 -6.60 -7.71 14.85
CA SER A 43 -6.07 -6.49 14.19
C SER A 43 -7.19 -5.66 13.55
N PRO A 44 -7.59 -4.52 14.14
CA PRO A 44 -8.77 -3.75 13.70
C PRO A 44 -8.49 -2.80 12.52
N LEU A 45 -7.41 -2.98 11.75
CA LEU A 45 -6.88 -1.93 10.89
C LEU A 45 -7.68 -1.67 9.59
N LEU A 46 -8.94 -2.10 9.49
CA LEU A 46 -10.02 -1.59 8.63
C LEU A 46 -11.17 -2.61 8.66
N SER A 47 -12.03 -2.55 9.68
CA SER A 47 -13.34 -3.19 9.57
C SER A 47 -14.21 -2.31 8.68
N LEU A 48 -14.18 -2.57 7.37
CA LEU A 48 -15.08 -1.90 6.41
C LEU A 48 -16.55 -2.29 6.64
N GLY A 49 -16.83 -3.29 7.49
CA GLY A 49 -18.18 -3.79 7.73
C GLY A 49 -19.14 -2.82 8.43
N GLN A 50 -18.63 -1.73 9.01
CA GLN A 50 -19.45 -0.69 9.66
C GLN A 50 -19.70 0.52 8.75
N ILE A 51 -19.03 0.60 7.60
CA ILE A 51 -19.13 1.72 6.67
C ILE A 51 -19.81 1.21 5.39
N PRO A 52 -20.95 1.77 4.97
CA PRO A 52 -21.68 1.29 3.80
C PRO A 52 -20.98 1.73 2.50
N ILE A 53 -19.86 1.09 2.19
CA ILE A 53 -19.13 1.29 0.94
C ILE A 53 -19.83 0.47 -0.14
N PRO A 54 -20.25 1.07 -1.27
CA PRO A 54 -20.82 0.31 -2.38
C PRO A 54 -19.85 -0.78 -2.84
N SER A 55 -20.32 -2.00 -3.06
CA SER A 55 -19.44 -3.11 -3.47
C SER A 55 -18.70 -2.84 -4.78
N GLY A 56 -19.31 -2.11 -5.72
CA GLY A 56 -18.68 -1.64 -6.96
C GLY A 56 -17.54 -0.61 -6.76
N ASN A 57 -17.31 -0.18 -5.52
CA ASN A 57 -16.24 0.73 -5.16
C ASN A 57 -15.03 0.02 -4.53
N VAL A 58 -15.08 -1.30 -4.37
CA VAL A 58 -14.01 -2.10 -3.75
C VAL A 58 -13.42 -3.03 -4.79
N TYR A 59 -12.15 -2.82 -5.12
CA TYR A 59 -11.39 -3.66 -6.04
C TYR A 59 -10.38 -4.47 -5.22
N ALA A 60 -10.67 -5.76 -5.08
CA ALA A 60 -9.83 -6.70 -4.34
C ALA A 60 -9.17 -7.69 -5.30
N ILE A 61 -8.05 -8.25 -4.86
CA ILE A 61 -7.37 -9.35 -5.54
C ILE A 61 -8.29 -10.58 -5.58
N ASN A 62 -8.29 -11.30 -6.70
CA ASN A 62 -8.95 -12.59 -6.81
C ASN A 62 -8.10 -13.69 -6.17
N ASP A 63 -8.50 -14.15 -4.98
CA ASP A 63 -7.78 -15.15 -4.18
C ASP A 63 -8.03 -16.60 -4.58
N ALA A 64 -8.93 -16.83 -5.54
CA ALA A 64 -9.17 -18.15 -6.12
C ALA A 64 -8.14 -18.53 -7.20
N LEU A 65 -7.28 -17.60 -7.62
CA LEU A 65 -6.26 -17.80 -8.65
C LEU A 65 -4.87 -18.07 -8.04
N SER A 66 -3.94 -18.57 -8.86
CA SER A 66 -2.51 -18.59 -8.49
C SER A 66 -2.00 -17.16 -8.31
N VAL A 67 -0.87 -16.99 -7.62
CA VAL A 67 -0.30 -15.66 -7.39
C VAL A 67 -0.02 -14.89 -8.69
N GLU A 68 0.38 -15.58 -9.76
CA GLU A 68 0.56 -15.00 -11.09
C GLU A 68 -0.77 -14.63 -11.75
N GLY A 69 -1.72 -15.57 -11.77
CA GLY A 69 -3.03 -15.31 -12.35
C GLY A 69 -3.75 -14.16 -11.65
N ALA A 70 -3.65 -14.09 -10.33
CA ALA A 70 -4.19 -12.99 -9.53
C ALA A 70 -3.45 -11.67 -9.77
N THR A 71 -2.15 -11.70 -10.06
CA THR A 71 -1.37 -10.49 -10.41
C THR A 71 -1.82 -9.94 -11.76
N ASP A 72 -1.94 -10.81 -12.76
CA ASP A 72 -2.38 -10.44 -14.11
C ASP A 72 -3.83 -9.96 -14.14
N ASP A 73 -4.71 -10.62 -13.38
CA ASP A 73 -6.11 -10.23 -13.19
C ASP A 73 -6.22 -8.85 -12.55
N TYR A 74 -5.46 -8.61 -11.46
CA TYR A 74 -5.49 -7.34 -10.76
C TYR A 74 -4.87 -6.20 -11.59
N GLU A 75 -3.79 -6.45 -12.33
CA GLU A 75 -3.23 -5.45 -13.23
C GLU A 75 -4.18 -5.12 -14.40
N THR A 76 -4.85 -6.12 -14.97
CA THR A 76 -5.93 -5.92 -15.96
C THR A 76 -7.05 -5.06 -15.39
N CYS A 77 -7.48 -5.34 -14.16
CA CYS A 77 -8.48 -4.54 -13.45
C CYS A 77 -8.04 -3.07 -13.33
N LEU A 78 -6.82 -2.80 -12.85
CA LEU A 78 -6.30 -1.43 -12.74
C LEU A 78 -6.24 -0.72 -14.08
N LYS A 79 -5.78 -1.39 -15.14
CA LYS A 79 -5.76 -0.83 -16.51
C LYS A 79 -7.16 -0.45 -16.98
N TYR A 80 -8.16 -1.28 -16.67
CA TYR A 80 -9.56 -0.95 -16.93
C TYR A 80 -10.03 0.27 -16.13
N LEU A 81 -9.66 0.39 -14.87
CA LEU A 81 -10.01 1.56 -14.04
C LEU A 81 -9.39 2.85 -14.56
N VAL A 82 -8.13 2.81 -15.02
CA VAL A 82 -7.47 3.95 -15.67
C VAL A 82 -8.18 4.31 -16.97
N LYS A 83 -8.45 3.33 -17.85
CA LYS A 83 -9.16 3.56 -19.11
C LYS A 83 -10.57 4.12 -18.89
N SER A 84 -11.24 3.70 -17.82
CA SER A 84 -12.57 4.15 -17.44
C SER A 84 -12.57 5.46 -16.65
N LYS A 85 -11.39 6.08 -16.46
CA LYS A 85 -11.20 7.33 -15.70
C LYS A 85 -11.67 7.25 -14.25
N ILE A 86 -11.64 6.05 -13.66
CA ILE A 86 -11.91 5.80 -12.24
C ILE A 86 -10.64 6.04 -11.43
N VAL A 87 -9.49 5.63 -11.97
CA VAL A 87 -8.16 5.92 -11.41
C VAL A 87 -7.44 6.84 -12.38
N ASP A 88 -6.84 7.91 -11.86
CA ASP A 88 -6.07 8.84 -12.70
C ASP A 88 -4.74 8.21 -13.09
N ILE A 89 -4.04 8.85 -14.02
CA ILE A 89 -2.67 8.50 -14.42
C ILE A 89 -1.75 9.67 -14.03
N SER A 90 -0.55 9.35 -13.58
CA SER A 90 0.50 10.36 -13.40
C SER A 90 0.93 10.88 -14.77
N GLU A 91 0.85 12.20 -14.97
CA GLU A 91 1.32 12.83 -16.21
C GLU A 91 2.84 12.71 -16.37
N ALA A 92 3.59 12.59 -15.27
CA ALA A 92 5.05 12.49 -15.28
C ALA A 92 5.55 11.10 -15.66
N THR A 93 4.84 10.04 -15.26
CA THR A 93 5.35 8.66 -15.36
C THR A 93 4.45 7.70 -16.14
N GLY A 94 3.18 8.02 -16.34
CA GLY A 94 2.22 7.13 -16.99
C GLY A 94 1.73 5.96 -16.12
N PHE A 95 2.04 5.93 -14.82
CA PHE A 95 1.52 4.94 -13.88
C PHE A 95 0.20 5.41 -13.24
N PRO A 96 -0.66 4.49 -12.74
CA PRO A 96 -1.87 4.85 -12.02
C PRO A 96 -1.56 5.74 -10.80
N LYS A 97 -2.37 6.78 -10.60
CA LYS A 97 -2.23 7.77 -9.53
C LYS A 97 -3.38 7.67 -8.55
N PHE A 98 -3.05 7.25 -7.33
CA PHE A 98 -3.99 7.20 -6.20
C PHE A 98 -3.94 8.50 -5.39
N ASP A 99 -5.04 8.86 -4.72
CA ASP A 99 -5.07 10.08 -3.90
C ASP A 99 -4.32 9.88 -2.57
N VAL A 100 -4.55 8.72 -1.95
CA VAL A 100 -3.94 8.33 -0.69
C VAL A 100 -3.57 6.86 -0.74
N MET A 101 -2.33 6.52 -0.42
CA MET A 101 -1.92 5.15 -0.17
C MET A 101 -1.54 4.98 1.30
N LEU A 102 -2.18 4.02 1.96
CA LEU A 102 -1.88 3.63 3.33
C LEU A 102 -0.84 2.52 3.30
N LEU A 103 0.32 2.79 3.89
CA LEU A 103 1.41 1.83 4.02
C LEU A 103 1.69 1.55 5.49
N GLY A 104 2.11 0.31 5.76
CA GLY A 104 2.77 -0.05 7.01
C GLY A 104 4.25 -0.33 6.77
N MET A 105 5.04 -0.29 7.83
CA MET A 105 6.46 -0.63 7.78
C MET A 105 6.77 -1.90 8.59
N GLY A 106 7.51 -2.81 7.99
CA GLY A 106 8.01 -4.02 8.63
C GLY A 106 9.22 -3.74 9.51
N PRO A 107 9.58 -4.62 10.47
CA PRO A 107 10.72 -4.37 11.37
C PRO A 107 12.08 -4.31 10.64
N GLY A 108 12.16 -4.79 9.40
CA GLY A 108 13.34 -4.64 8.54
C GLY A 108 13.24 -3.50 7.53
N GLY A 109 12.27 -2.59 7.66
CA GLY A 109 12.11 -1.44 6.76
C GLY A 109 11.47 -1.79 5.42
N HIS A 110 10.95 -3.00 5.26
CA HIS A 110 10.11 -3.34 4.11
C HIS A 110 8.78 -2.59 4.20
N VAL A 111 8.33 -2.08 3.06
CA VAL A 111 6.97 -1.62 2.85
C VAL A 111 6.31 -2.58 1.88
N ALA A 112 4.98 -2.61 1.88
CA ALA A 112 4.26 -3.47 0.96
C ALA A 112 4.76 -4.94 1.06
N SER A 113 5.01 -5.60 -0.07
CA SER A 113 5.81 -6.84 -0.14
C SER A 113 7.20 -6.63 -0.75
N LEU A 114 7.77 -5.43 -0.58
CA LEU A 114 9.09 -5.02 -1.10
C LEU A 114 10.13 -5.11 0.02
N PHE A 115 10.93 -6.18 0.01
CA PHE A 115 11.87 -6.51 1.08
C PHE A 115 13.30 -6.04 0.79
N PRO A 116 14.09 -5.62 1.81
CA PRO A 116 15.50 -5.30 1.62
C PRO A 116 16.26 -6.45 0.96
N GLY A 117 17.07 -6.13 -0.06
CA GLY A 117 17.88 -7.11 -0.79
C GLY A 117 17.11 -8.00 -1.76
N HIS A 118 15.77 -7.92 -1.83
CA HIS A 118 14.98 -8.68 -2.79
C HIS A 118 14.91 -7.95 -4.15
N PRO A 119 15.10 -8.61 -5.30
CA PRO A 119 15.17 -7.94 -6.61
C PRO A 119 13.94 -7.07 -6.97
N LEU A 120 12.77 -7.39 -6.41
CA LEU A 120 11.54 -6.62 -6.64
C LEU A 120 11.62 -5.14 -6.20
N VAL A 121 12.55 -4.76 -5.33
CA VAL A 121 12.78 -3.34 -5.01
C VAL A 121 13.30 -2.55 -6.21
N HIS A 122 13.75 -3.23 -7.27
CA HIS A 122 14.24 -2.65 -8.52
C HIS A 122 13.26 -2.81 -9.69
N GLU A 123 12.05 -3.33 -9.47
CA GLU A 123 11.00 -3.39 -10.50
C GLU A 123 10.55 -1.97 -10.88
N LYS A 124 10.59 -1.65 -12.17
CA LYS A 124 10.39 -0.30 -12.71
C LYS A 124 9.31 -0.21 -13.78
N GLU A 125 8.81 -1.34 -14.27
CA GLU A 125 7.93 -1.38 -15.44
C GLU A 125 6.50 -1.82 -15.07
N LYS A 126 6.39 -2.83 -14.21
CA LYS A 126 5.08 -3.39 -13.86
C LYS A 126 4.30 -2.50 -12.90
N TRP A 127 2.97 -2.55 -12.97
CA TRP A 127 2.12 -1.85 -12.01
C TRP A 127 1.97 -2.68 -10.73
N VAL A 128 1.80 -3.98 -10.92
CA VAL A 128 1.61 -4.97 -9.88
C VAL A 128 2.58 -6.11 -10.13
N THR A 129 3.12 -6.68 -9.06
CA THR A 129 4.00 -7.84 -9.15
C THR A 129 3.74 -8.80 -7.99
N PHE A 130 4.40 -9.94 -8.01
CA PHE A 130 4.29 -10.93 -6.97
C PHE A 130 5.65 -11.42 -6.48
N ILE A 131 5.63 -11.98 -5.27
CA ILE A 131 6.73 -12.71 -4.66
C ILE A 131 6.21 -14.08 -4.23
N LYS A 132 6.96 -15.15 -4.52
CA LYS A 132 6.59 -16.52 -4.12
C LYS A 132 7.26 -17.00 -2.83
N GLU A 133 8.44 -16.49 -2.54
CA GLU A 133 9.28 -16.93 -1.42
C GLU A 133 9.55 -15.76 -0.48
N SER A 134 8.47 -15.12 -0.01
CA SER A 134 8.61 -14.02 0.93
C SER A 134 9.36 -14.47 2.18
N PRO A 135 10.33 -13.66 2.67
CA PRO A 135 11.05 -13.95 3.93
C PRO A 135 10.14 -13.99 5.17
N LYS A 136 8.87 -13.64 5.02
CA LYS A 136 7.86 -13.67 6.08
C LYS A 136 6.60 -14.35 5.60
N PRO A 137 5.93 -15.18 6.41
CA PRO A 137 4.66 -15.81 6.01
C PRO A 137 3.57 -14.76 5.71
N PRO A 138 2.76 -14.96 4.64
CA PRO A 138 2.78 -16.13 3.76
C PRO A 138 3.90 -15.96 2.70
N PRO A 139 4.38 -17.06 2.12
CA PRO A 139 5.45 -17.00 1.15
C PRO A 139 4.99 -16.28 -0.13
N GLU A 140 3.76 -16.52 -0.57
CA GLU A 140 3.19 -15.88 -1.75
C GLU A 140 2.47 -14.57 -1.42
N ARG A 141 2.79 -13.50 -2.16
CA ARG A 141 2.18 -12.18 -2.01
C ARG A 141 2.11 -11.46 -3.34
N ILE A 142 1.09 -10.62 -3.49
CA ILE A 142 0.95 -9.65 -4.59
C ILE A 142 1.17 -8.27 -3.98
N THR A 143 1.81 -7.37 -4.71
CA THR A 143 2.25 -6.06 -4.22
C THR A 143 2.21 -5.03 -5.34
N PHE A 144 1.92 -3.78 -4.98
CA PHE A 144 2.29 -2.68 -5.84
C PHE A 144 3.82 -2.56 -5.93
N THR A 145 4.29 -2.07 -7.08
CA THR A 145 5.69 -1.74 -7.33
C THR A 145 5.98 -0.31 -6.88
N PHE A 146 7.26 0.05 -6.70
CA PHE A 146 7.62 1.43 -6.36
C PHE A 146 7.13 2.48 -7.37
N PRO A 147 7.16 2.25 -8.69
CA PRO A 147 6.54 3.16 -9.65
C PRO A 147 5.09 3.53 -9.30
N VAL A 148 4.25 2.55 -8.93
CA VAL A 148 2.84 2.82 -8.56
C VAL A 148 2.70 3.39 -7.15
N ILE A 149 3.52 2.95 -6.22
CA ILE A 149 3.51 3.51 -4.86
C ILE A 149 3.84 5.01 -4.92
N ASN A 150 4.92 5.36 -5.61
CA ASN A 150 5.48 6.70 -5.63
C ASN A 150 4.69 7.67 -6.54
N THR A 151 3.79 7.20 -7.41
CA THR A 151 2.82 8.09 -8.10
C THR A 151 1.65 8.52 -7.24
N SER A 152 1.49 7.96 -6.04
CA SER A 152 0.41 8.38 -5.13
C SER A 152 0.55 9.86 -4.79
N ALA A 153 -0.56 10.59 -4.80
CA ALA A 153 -0.57 12.00 -4.43
C ALA A 153 -0.19 12.19 -2.95
N ASN A 154 -0.60 11.27 -2.08
CA ASN A 154 -0.18 11.26 -0.69
C ASN A 154 0.05 9.83 -0.21
N ILE A 155 1.00 9.65 0.69
CA ILE A 155 1.22 8.38 1.40
C ILE A 155 1.14 8.64 2.90
N ALA A 156 0.27 7.91 3.58
CA ALA A 156 0.24 7.84 5.03
C ALA A 156 0.92 6.54 5.48
N LEU A 157 2.10 6.68 6.07
CA LEU A 157 2.89 5.57 6.59
C LEU A 157 2.60 5.39 8.09
N VAL A 158 1.86 4.33 8.42
CA VAL A 158 1.38 4.06 9.78
C VAL A 158 2.26 2.99 10.43
N VAL A 159 2.97 3.35 11.50
CA VAL A 159 3.95 2.49 12.17
C VAL A 159 3.74 2.56 13.68
N ALA A 160 3.49 1.41 14.30
CA ALA A 160 3.24 1.32 15.73
C ALA A 160 4.05 0.18 16.39
N GLY A 161 4.40 0.39 17.65
CA GLY A 161 5.04 -0.58 18.53
C GLY A 161 6.55 -0.43 18.66
N ALA A 162 7.06 -0.75 19.85
CA ALA A 162 8.48 -0.59 20.21
C ALA A 162 9.44 -1.37 19.28
N GLY A 163 9.00 -2.50 18.70
CA GLY A 163 9.79 -3.27 17.73
C GLY A 163 10.03 -2.58 16.38
N LYS A 164 9.64 -1.30 16.25
CA LYS A 164 9.87 -0.44 15.09
C LYS A 164 10.86 0.67 15.34
N VAL A 165 11.23 0.92 16.61
CA VAL A 165 11.99 2.12 17.00
C VAL A 165 13.30 2.27 16.22
N ASP A 166 14.11 1.22 16.14
CA ASP A 166 15.42 1.27 15.48
C ASP A 166 15.29 1.57 13.99
N VAL A 167 14.31 0.94 13.34
CA VAL A 167 14.09 1.12 11.91
C VAL A 167 13.43 2.45 11.58
N VAL A 168 12.56 2.98 12.45
CA VAL A 168 12.02 4.35 12.32
C VAL A 168 13.14 5.37 12.44
N HIS A 169 13.94 5.28 13.51
CA HIS A 169 15.08 6.17 13.74
C HIS A 169 16.07 6.14 12.58
N LYS A 170 16.42 4.93 12.09
CA LYS A 170 17.28 4.77 10.91
C LYS A 170 16.67 5.38 9.64
N SER A 171 15.36 5.25 9.44
CA SER A 171 14.71 5.70 8.20
C SER A 171 14.53 7.21 8.14
N LEU A 172 14.33 7.86 9.30
CA LEU A 172 14.13 9.31 9.43
C LEU A 172 15.43 10.09 9.69
N GLY A 173 16.50 9.43 10.14
CA GLY A 173 17.79 10.06 10.34
C GLY A 173 18.57 10.27 9.04
N ASP A 174 19.62 11.10 9.12
CA ASP A 174 20.55 11.36 8.03
C ASP A 174 21.41 10.12 7.74
N SER A 175 20.92 9.22 6.89
CA SER A 175 21.70 8.06 6.46
C SER A 175 22.29 8.30 5.07
N GLU A 176 23.56 8.69 5.01
CA GLU A 176 24.44 8.62 3.84
C GLU A 176 24.78 7.15 3.50
N SER A 177 23.77 6.28 3.44
CA SER A 177 23.95 4.86 3.17
C SER A 177 23.53 4.56 1.74
N SER A 178 24.40 3.92 0.98
CA SER A 178 24.12 3.47 -0.38
C SER A 178 23.03 2.39 -0.46
N ASN A 179 22.72 1.74 0.66
CA ASN A 179 21.72 0.68 0.77
C ASN A 179 20.48 1.18 1.51
N LEU A 180 19.68 1.99 0.81
CA LEU A 180 18.39 2.47 1.30
C LEU A 180 17.47 1.30 1.67
N LEU A 181 16.78 1.43 2.80
CA LEU A 181 15.68 0.54 3.15
C LEU A 181 14.51 0.78 2.19
N PRO A 182 13.67 -0.23 1.89
CA PRO A 182 12.50 -0.03 1.02
C PRO A 182 11.60 1.13 1.45
N VAL A 183 11.42 1.35 2.75
CA VAL A 183 10.68 2.50 3.28
C VAL A 183 11.31 3.87 2.92
N GLN A 184 12.63 3.95 2.78
CA GLN A 184 13.34 5.17 2.38
C GLN A 184 13.27 5.41 0.86
N ILE A 185 12.82 4.42 0.08
CA ILE A 185 12.57 4.56 -1.36
C ILE A 185 11.17 5.14 -1.63
N VAL A 186 10.29 5.12 -0.62
CA VAL A 186 8.93 5.68 -0.71
C VAL A 186 9.02 7.20 -0.84
N SER A 187 8.55 7.71 -1.97
CA SER A 187 8.60 9.12 -2.32
C SER A 187 7.37 9.45 -3.18
N PRO A 188 6.22 9.78 -2.56
CA PRO A 188 5.01 10.15 -3.29
C PRO A 188 5.20 11.41 -4.13
N GLU A 189 4.28 11.65 -5.08
CA GLU A 189 4.26 12.90 -5.86
C GLU A 189 3.86 14.13 -5.03
N GLY A 190 3.12 13.92 -3.94
CA GLY A 190 2.84 14.95 -2.94
C GLY A 190 3.46 14.57 -1.59
N GLU A 191 2.64 14.43 -0.55
CA GLU A 191 3.14 14.37 0.81
C GLU A 191 3.34 12.93 1.32
N LEU A 192 4.47 12.70 1.98
CA LEU A 192 4.72 11.51 2.80
C LEU A 192 4.55 11.86 4.28
N VAL A 193 3.50 11.34 4.90
CA VAL A 193 3.19 11.60 6.32
C VAL A 193 3.41 10.35 7.15
N TRP A 194 4.26 10.45 8.18
CA TRP A 194 4.51 9.37 9.14
C TRP A 194 3.57 9.48 10.35
N PHE A 195 2.78 8.44 10.58
CA PHE A 195 1.95 8.29 11.78
C PHE A 195 2.59 7.26 12.70
N LEU A 196 3.18 7.76 13.79
CA LEU A 196 3.91 6.97 14.77
C LEU A 196 3.17 6.94 16.11
N ASP A 197 3.14 5.78 16.77
CA ASP A 197 2.81 5.73 18.19
C ASP A 197 4.01 6.12 19.05
N LYS A 198 3.75 6.40 20.34
CA LYS A 198 4.81 6.80 21.29
C LYS A 198 5.96 5.78 21.36
N ALA A 199 5.66 4.49 21.19
CA ALA A 199 6.65 3.42 21.30
C ALA A 199 7.55 3.35 20.05
N ALA A 200 7.00 3.53 18.84
CA ALA A 200 7.77 3.56 17.60
C ALA A 200 8.61 4.84 17.46
N ALA A 201 8.15 5.96 18.05
CA ALA A 201 8.82 7.26 18.02
C ALA A 201 9.81 7.48 19.18
N SER A 202 10.11 6.48 20.02
CA SER A 202 10.84 6.74 21.28
C SER A 202 12.30 7.19 21.12
N TYR A 203 12.86 7.18 19.91
CA TYR A 203 14.20 7.70 19.58
C TYR A 203 14.17 9.00 18.76
N LEU A 204 12.99 9.58 18.50
CA LEU A 204 12.84 10.86 17.80
C LEU A 204 12.91 12.06 18.75
#